data_AF-M3VFG3-F1
#
_entry.id   AF-M3VFG3-F1
#
_cell.length_a   1.000
_cell.length_b   1.000
_cell.length_c   1.000
_cell.angle_alpha   90.00
_cell.angle_beta   90.00
_cell.angle_gamma   90.00
#
_symmetry.space_group_name_H-M   'P 1'
#
loop_
_entity.id
_entity.type
_entity.pdbx_description
1 polymer ?
#
loop_
_entity_poly.entity_id
_entity_poly.type
_entity_poly.pdbx_seq_one_letter_code
_entity_poly.pdbx_strand_id
1 'polypeptide(L)' 'MAGETERIEKEIAQAREELAKTLDQLAVRANPERLANDAKSKALAVLASPPVKFGLIGVGALAVVVVIRKIVR' A
#
# COMPACT_ATOMS: atom_id res chain seq x y z
N MET A 1 -3.17 24.52 45.04
CA MET A 1 -3.91 24.18 43.82
C MET A 1 -3.36 24.91 42.59
N ALA A 2 -3.04 26.21 42.63
CA ALA A 2 -2.50 26.93 41.45
C ALA A 2 -1.15 26.41 40.91
N GLY A 3 -0.24 25.94 41.78
CA GLY A 3 1.07 25.44 41.34
C GLY A 3 1.07 24.05 40.68
N GLU A 4 -0.01 23.28 40.79
CA GLU A 4 -0.16 22.00 40.08
C GLU A 4 -0.65 22.21 38.65
N THR A 5 -1.56 23.17 38.44
CA THR A 5 -2.02 23.56 37.11
C THR A 5 -0.86 24.03 36.24
N GLU A 6 0.03 24.84 36.80
CA GLU A 6 1.20 25.38 36.08
C GLU A 6 2.21 24.27 35.68
N ARG A 7 2.33 23.21 36.51
CA ARG A 7 3.15 22.02 36.16
C ARG A 7 2.51 21.21 35.04
N ILE A 8 1.20 20.98 35.11
CA ILE A 8 0.45 20.22 34.10
C ILE A 8 0.48 20.95 32.75
N GLU A 9 0.34 22.28 32.73
CA GLU A 9 0.46 23.07 31.49
C GLU A 9 1.85 22.95 30.85
N LYS A 10 2.91 22.94 31.67
CA LYS A 10 4.28 22.73 31.19
C LYS A 10 4.50 21.35 30.58
N GLU A 11 3.97 20.30 31.21
CA GLU A 11 4.06 18.93 30.70
C GLU A 11 3.26 18.77 29.39
N ILE A 12 2.07 19.36 29.28
CA ILE A 12 1.28 19.33 28.04
C ILE A 12 2.00 20.06 26.90
N ALA A 13 2.63 21.21 27.19
CA ALA A 13 3.41 21.94 26.20
C ALA A 13 4.61 21.11 25.70
N GLN A 14 5.32 20.43 26.59
CA GLN A 14 6.43 19.53 26.21
C GLN A 14 5.95 18.32 25.42
N ALA A 15 4.85 17.70 25.83
CA ALA A 15 4.26 16.55 25.12
C ALA A 15 3.81 16.91 23.70
N ARG A 16 3.30 18.14 23.47
CA ARG A 16 2.96 18.63 22.13
C ARG A 16 4.19 18.78 21.22
N GLU A 17 5.29 19.29 21.75
CA GLU A 17 6.54 19.45 21.01
C GLU A 17 7.14 18.08 20.61
N GLU A 18 7.07 17.09 21.50
CA GLU A 18 7.47 15.71 21.20
C GLU A 18 6.53 15.02 20.18
N LEU A 19 5.23 15.30 20.23
CA LEU A 19 4.28 14.80 19.23
C LEU A 19 4.55 15.40 17.84
N ALA A 20 4.90 16.69 17.76
CA ALA A 20 5.27 17.33 16.50
C ALA A 20 6.52 16.67 15.89
N LYS A 21 7.54 16.40 16.70
CA LYS A 21 8.76 15.69 16.26
C LYS A 21 8.50 14.26 15.81
N THR A 22 7.58 13.54 16.47
CA THR A 22 7.23 12.16 16.09
C THR A 22 6.30 12.10 14.88
N LEU A 23 5.42 13.07 14.69
CA LEU A 23 4.59 13.20 13.48
C LEU A 23 5.45 13.43 12.23
N ASP A 24 6.47 14.27 12.31
CA ASP A 24 7.43 14.47 11.21
C ASP A 24 8.18 13.18 10.87
N GLN A 25 8.60 12.42 11.88
CA GLN A 25 9.28 11.14 11.66
C GLN A 25 8.36 10.06 11.10
N LEU A 26 7.08 10.06 11.50
CA LEU A 26 6.10 9.08 11.01
C LEU A 26 5.67 9.40 9.57
N ALA A 27 5.57 10.67 9.19
CA ALA A 27 5.32 11.10 7.82
C ALA A 27 6.45 10.67 6.87
N VAL A 28 7.71 10.76 7.32
CA VAL A 28 8.87 10.32 6.54
C VAL A 28 8.93 8.80 6.38
N ARG A 29 8.54 8.04 7.41
CA ARG A 29 8.58 6.56 7.38
C ARG A 29 7.37 5.93 6.70
N ALA A 30 6.24 6.63 6.67
CA ALA A 30 5.01 6.20 6.00
C ALA A 30 4.86 6.79 4.59
N ASN A 31 5.97 7.14 3.92
CA ASN A 31 5.91 7.77 2.60
C ASN A 31 5.12 6.88 1.59
N PRO A 32 3.84 7.21 1.32
CA PRO A 32 2.91 6.30 0.66
C PRO A 32 3.28 6.13 -0.82
N GLU A 33 4.01 7.08 -1.40
CA GLU A 33 4.53 6.99 -2.76
C GLU A 33 5.48 5.81 -2.94
N ARG A 34 6.35 5.52 -1.95
CA ARG A 34 7.27 4.38 -2.04
C ARG A 34 6.54 3.06 -1.94
N LEU A 35 5.57 2.95 -1.02
CA LEU A 35 4.73 1.77 -0.88
C LEU A 35 3.87 1.52 -2.13
N ALA A 36 3.30 2.58 -2.71
CA ALA A 36 2.53 2.49 -3.94
C ALA A 36 3.41 2.11 -5.15
N ASN A 37 4.63 2.67 -5.25
CA ASN A 37 5.57 2.33 -6.32
C ASN A 37 6.11 0.91 -6.18
N ASP A 38 6.41 0.46 -4.96
CA ASP A 38 6.83 -0.92 -4.70
C ASP A 38 5.70 -1.91 -4.96
N ALA A 39 4.46 -1.57 -4.58
CA ALA A 39 3.28 -2.38 -4.88
C ALA A 39 3.02 -2.48 -6.38
N LYS A 40 3.08 -1.36 -7.12
CA LYS A 40 2.96 -1.35 -8.60
C LYS A 40 4.06 -2.17 -9.25
N SER A 41 5.31 -1.99 -8.83
CA SER A 41 6.45 -2.73 -9.39
C SER A 41 6.36 -4.23 -9.12
N LYS A 42 5.93 -4.62 -7.91
CA LYS A 42 5.68 -6.03 -7.58
C LYS A 42 4.53 -6.60 -8.38
N ALA A 43 3.43 -5.86 -8.56
CA ALA A 43 2.30 -6.31 -9.38
C ALA A 43 2.72 -6.54 -10.85
N LEU A 44 3.50 -5.62 -11.43
CA LEU A 44 4.07 -5.77 -12.77
C LEU A 44 5.04 -6.96 -12.85
N ALA A 45 5.87 -7.18 -11.83
CA ALA A 45 6.79 -8.32 -11.78
C ALA A 45 6.04 -9.66 -11.68
N VAL A 46 4.96 -9.72 -10.90
CA VAL A 46 4.09 -10.90 -10.80
C VAL A 46 3.40 -11.18 -12.14
N LEU A 47 2.88 -10.15 -12.80
CA LEU A 47 2.31 -10.29 -14.16
C LEU A 47 3.36 -10.73 -15.19
N ALA A 48 4.60 -10.25 -15.05
CA ALA A 48 5.71 -10.62 -15.92
C ALA A 48 6.29 -12.02 -15.61
N SER A 49 5.88 -12.65 -14.51
CA SER A 49 6.40 -13.94 -14.08
C SER A 49 6.01 -15.07 -15.05
N PRO A 50 6.91 -16.01 -15.36
CA PRO A 50 6.64 -17.14 -16.26
C PRO A 50 5.34 -17.90 -15.96
N PRO A 51 5.01 -18.28 -14.70
CA PRO A 51 3.79 -19.05 -14.42
C PRO A 51 2.51 -18.28 -14.78
N VAL A 52 2.47 -16.96 -14.54
CA VAL A 52 1.29 -16.14 -14.87
C VAL A 52 1.12 -16.01 -16.38
N LYS A 53 2.22 -15.88 -17.13
CA LYS A 53 2.20 -15.85 -18.60
C LYS A 53 1.62 -17.13 -19.20
N PHE A 54 2.11 -18.29 -18.77
CA PHE A 54 1.61 -19.58 -19.25
C PHE A 54 0.15 -19.81 -18.83
N GLY A 55 -0.23 -19.40 -17.61
CA GLY A 55 -1.62 -19.42 -17.15
C GLY A 55 -2.54 -18.56 -18.02
N LEU A 56 -2.15 -17.33 -18.34
CA LEU A 56 -2.90 -16.43 -19.22
C LEU A 56 -3.07 -17.00 -20.63
N ILE A 57 -2.02 -17.59 -21.18
CA ILE A 57 -2.09 -18.26 -22.49
C ILE A 57 -3.07 -19.43 -22.45
N GLY A 58 -3.00 -20.27 -21.41
CA GLY A 58 -3.90 -21.42 -21.24
C GLY A 58 -5.37 -20.99 -21.13
N VAL A 59 -5.66 -19.99 -20.28
CA VAL A 59 -7.01 -19.43 -20.12
C VAL A 59 -7.48 -18.78 -21.41
N GLY A 60 -6.63 -18.01 -22.09
CA GLY A 60 -6.94 -17.38 -23.37
C GLY A 60 -7.28 -18.40 -24.46
N ALA A 61 -6.47 -19.46 -24.59
CA ALA A 61 -6.73 -20.54 -25.54
C ALA A 61 -8.06 -21.26 -25.26
N LEU A 62 -8.34 -21.58 -23.99
CA LEU A 62 -9.63 -22.18 -23.60
C LEU A 62 -10.80 -21.25 -23.91
N ALA A 63 -10.68 -19.95 -23.65
CA ALA A 63 -11.72 -18.98 -23.98
C ALA A 63 -12.00 -18.94 -25.48
N VAL A 64 -10.97 -18.91 -26.33
CA VAL A 64 -11.13 -18.96 -27.80
C VAL A 64 -11.83 -20.26 -28.22
N VAL A 65 -11.43 -21.40 -27.69
CA VAL A 65 -12.07 -22.70 -27.98
C VAL A 65 -13.55 -22.70 -27.59
N VAL A 66 -13.89 -22.14 -26.42
CA VAL A 66 -15.27 -22.03 -25.94
C VAL A 66 -16.10 -21.11 -26.85
N VAL A 67 -15.55 -19.96 -27.24
CA VAL A 67 -16.21 -19.01 -28.15
C VAL A 67 -16.48 -19.66 -29.51
N ILE A 68 -15.47 -20.31 -30.09
CA ILE A 68 -15.63 -21.04 -31.36
C ILE A 68 -16.73 -22.09 -31.19
N ARG A 69 -16.64 -22.96 -30.18
CA ARG A 69 -17.63 -24.03 -29.94
C ARG A 69 -19.05 -23.49 -29.79
N LYS A 70 -19.23 -22.29 -29.22
CA LYS A 70 -20.53 -21.62 -29.08
C LYS A 70 -21.06 -21.03 -30.38
N ILE A 71 -20.19 -20.70 -31.34
CA ILE A 71 -20.59 -20.17 -32.65
C ILE A 71 -20.90 -21.31 -33.64
N VAL A 72 -20.15 -22.42 -33.58
CA VAL A 72 -20.33 -23.55 -34.51
C VAL A 72 -21.40 -24.56 -34.07
N ARG A 73 -21.97 -24.43 -32.88
CA ARG A 73 -23.09 -25.24 -32.38
C ARG A 73 -24.28 -24.35 -32.08
#